data_AF-A0A7K1UJL2-F1
#
_entry.id   AF-A0A7K1UJL2-F1
#
_cell.length_a   1.000
_cell.length_b   1.000
_cell.length_c   1.000
_cell.angle_alpha   90.00
_cell.angle_beta   90.00
_cell.angle_gamma   90.00
#
_symmetry.space_group_name_H-M   'P 1'
#
loop_
_entity.id
_entity.type
_entity.pdbx_description
1 polymer ?
#
loop_
_entity_poly.entity_id
_entity_poly.type
_entity_poly.pdbx_seq_one_letter_code
_entity_poly.pdbx_strand_id
1 'polypeptide(L)'
;MSKASAPEKAPWRIGELAEQTGVSTRSLRHYENQGLIIAQRSSTGQRMFSASAAQQVRHIRMLLDAGLPTQVIAELMDCIRDPGRLDPCAVPTLVEHLQDYDRRLAELETTRVTLQGLIDSSQPG
;
A
#
# COMPACT_ATOMS: atom_id res chain seq x y z
N MET A 1 -3.39 10.38 -38.61
CA MET A 1 -2.02 10.51 -38.09
C MET A 1 -1.99 11.69 -37.13
N SER A 2 -2.21 11.47 -35.83
CA SER A 2 -2.07 12.51 -34.80
C SER A 2 -0.84 12.21 -33.97
N LYS A 3 0.09 13.17 -33.96
CA LYS A 3 1.33 13.15 -33.18
C LYS A 3 0.99 12.88 -31.70
N ALA A 4 1.52 11.77 -31.17
CA ALA A 4 1.72 11.63 -29.75
C ALA A 4 2.72 12.71 -29.31
N SER A 5 2.24 13.69 -28.56
CA SER A 5 3.12 14.65 -27.88
C SER A 5 3.93 13.89 -26.84
N ALA A 6 5.25 14.04 -26.87
CA ALA A 6 6.17 13.39 -25.94
C ALA A 6 5.83 13.75 -24.48
N PRO A 7 6.03 12.85 -23.50
CA PRO A 7 5.93 13.23 -22.09
C PRO A 7 7.17 14.06 -21.72
N GLU A 8 7.04 15.38 -21.77
CA GLU A 8 8.02 16.34 -21.26
C GLU A 8 7.90 16.37 -19.72
N LYS A 9 8.97 15.93 -19.03
CA LYS A 9 9.15 15.73 -17.56
C LYS A 9 8.70 14.37 -16.97
N ALA A 10 9.45 13.31 -17.28
CA ALA A 10 9.53 12.13 -16.42
C ALA A 10 10.60 12.41 -15.32
N PRO A 11 10.28 12.48 -14.01
CA PRO A 11 11.25 13.05 -13.07
C PRO A 11 11.96 12.06 -12.15
N TRP A 12 11.55 10.79 -12.06
CA TRP A 12 12.15 9.89 -11.07
C TRP A 12 12.64 8.56 -11.66
N ARG A 13 13.93 8.30 -11.50
CA ARG A 13 14.47 6.93 -11.43
C ARG A 13 14.07 6.30 -10.10
N ILE A 14 14.14 4.97 -10.01
CA ILE A 14 13.74 4.27 -8.78
C ILE A 14 14.58 4.70 -7.55
N GLY A 15 15.86 5.03 -7.74
CA GLY A 15 16.72 5.52 -6.67
C GLY A 15 16.32 6.91 -6.18
N GLU A 16 16.03 7.82 -7.11
CA GLU A 16 15.58 9.18 -6.79
C GLU A 16 14.19 9.15 -6.14
N LEU A 17 13.30 8.27 -6.60
CA LEU A 17 12.00 8.06 -5.96
C LEU A 17 12.15 7.50 -4.54
N ALA A 18 13.09 6.60 -4.31
CA ALA A 18 13.39 6.05 -2.99
C ALA A 18 13.89 7.13 -2.03
N GLU A 19 14.83 7.96 -2.48
CA GLU A 19 15.35 9.10 -1.71
C GLU A 19 14.23 10.10 -1.39
N GLN A 20 13.45 10.49 -2.41
CA GLN A 20 12.37 11.47 -2.28
C GLN A 20 11.23 11.03 -1.34
N THR A 21 11.04 9.72 -1.15
CA THR A 21 9.92 9.16 -0.38
C THR A 21 10.36 8.49 0.93
N GLY A 22 11.66 8.27 1.13
CA GLY A 22 12.20 7.49 2.24
C GLY A 22 11.89 5.98 2.17
N VAL A 23 11.28 5.52 1.07
CA VAL A 23 10.89 4.11 0.87
C VAL A 23 12.02 3.37 0.16
N SER A 24 12.33 2.15 0.61
CA SER A 24 13.39 1.35 -0.02
C SER A 24 13.08 1.04 -1.50
N THR A 25 14.12 0.93 -2.33
CA THR A 25 13.94 0.50 -3.74
C THR A 25 13.29 -0.87 -3.85
N ARG A 26 13.52 -1.78 -2.89
CA ARG A 26 12.84 -3.08 -2.82
C ARG A 26 11.34 -2.91 -2.64
N SER A 27 10.92 -2.05 -1.73
CA SER A 27 9.50 -1.74 -1.50
C SER A 27 8.87 -1.07 -2.72
N LEU A 28 9.57 -0.16 -3.39
CA LEU A 28 9.09 0.44 -4.64
C LEU A 28 8.90 -0.60 -5.75
N ARG A 29 9.83 -1.56 -5.90
CA ARG A 29 9.64 -2.70 -6.83
C ARG A 29 8.45 -3.56 -6.45
N HIS A 30 8.24 -3.78 -5.15
CA HIS A 30 7.06 -4.50 -4.67
C HIS A 30 5.77 -3.75 -5.04
N TYR A 31 5.70 -2.44 -4.79
CA TYR A 31 4.55 -1.63 -5.17
C TYR A 31 4.31 -1.65 -6.69
N GLU A 32 5.38 -1.56 -7.47
CA GLU A 32 5.29 -1.66 -8.93
C GLU A 32 4.78 -3.03 -9.40
N ASN A 33 5.25 -4.12 -8.80
CA ASN A 33 4.78 -5.46 -9.13
C ASN A 33 3.30 -5.66 -8.78
N GLN A 34 2.79 -4.94 -7.77
CA GLN A 34 1.36 -4.93 -7.40
C GLN A 34 0.55 -3.91 -8.22
N GLY A 35 1.15 -3.24 -9.22
CA GLY A 35 0.48 -2.24 -10.05
C GLY A 35 0.20 -0.90 -9.36
N LEU A 36 0.66 -0.72 -8.11
CA LEU A 36 0.40 0.47 -7.30
C LEU A 36 1.16 1.70 -7.78
N ILE A 37 2.27 1.50 -8.45
CA ILE A 37 3.01 2.53 -9.18
C ILE A 37 3.45 1.94 -10.52
N ILE A 38 3.59 2.77 -11.55
CA ILE A 38 3.91 2.28 -12.90
C ILE A 38 5.12 3.04 -13.42
N ALA A 39 6.20 2.31 -13.74
CA ALA A 39 7.29 2.89 -14.52
C ALA A 39 6.95 2.89 -16.02
N GLN A 40 7.23 4.01 -16.67
CA GLN A 40 7.22 4.16 -18.11
C GLN A 40 8.64 4.12 -18.66
N ARG A 41 8.78 3.76 -19.94
CA ARG A 41 10.06 3.84 -20.65
C ARG A 41 10.19 5.24 -21.25
N SER A 42 11.32 5.90 -20.98
CA SER A 42 11.66 7.16 -21.65
C SER A 42 12.08 6.92 -23.11
N SER A 43 12.23 8.00 -23.87
CA SER A 43 12.75 7.97 -25.25
C SER A 43 14.15 7.35 -25.37
N THR A 44 14.92 7.34 -24.28
CA THR A 44 16.26 6.71 -24.20
C THR A 44 16.22 5.28 -23.63
N GLY A 45 15.03 4.72 -23.39
CA GLY A 45 14.83 3.35 -22.89
C GLY A 45 14.94 3.18 -21.36
N GLN A 46 15.24 4.25 -20.62
CA GLN A 46 15.33 4.21 -19.16
C GLN A 46 13.95 4.06 -18.51
N ARG A 47 13.86 3.32 -17.40
CA ARG A 47 12.63 3.24 -16.58
C ARG A 47 12.50 4.50 -15.73
N MET A 48 11.35 5.16 -15.84
CA MET A 48 11.07 6.39 -15.12
C MET A 48 9.65 6.36 -14.57
N PHE A 49 9.44 6.90 -13.38
CA PHE A 49 8.13 7.09 -12.79
C PHE A 49 7.63 8.50 -13.07
N SER A 50 6.31 8.70 -13.01
CA SER A 50 5.68 10.01 -13.22
C SER A 50 6.01 10.99 -12.08
N ALA A 51 5.77 12.28 -12.29
CA ALA A 51 5.94 13.31 -11.25
C ALA A 51 5.08 13.07 -10.00
N SER A 52 3.89 12.50 -10.19
CA SER A 52 2.97 12.16 -9.11
C SER A 52 3.39 10.92 -8.29
N ALA A 53 4.36 10.14 -8.75
CA ALA A 53 4.73 8.88 -8.12
C ALA A 53 5.15 9.05 -6.65
N ALA A 54 5.88 10.12 -6.32
CA ALA A 54 6.27 10.38 -4.93
C ALA A 54 5.06 10.61 -4.01
N GLN A 55 4.02 11.29 -4.51
CA GLN A 55 2.77 11.50 -3.79
C GLN A 55 1.98 10.20 -3.64
N GLN A 56 1.88 9.43 -4.72
CA GLN A 56 1.25 8.10 -4.71
C GLN A 56 1.91 7.15 -3.71
N VAL A 57 3.24 7.10 -3.67
CA VAL A 57 4.00 6.29 -2.69
C VAL A 57 3.69 6.71 -1.25
N ARG A 58 3.55 8.02 -0.97
CA ARG A 58 3.15 8.50 0.37
C ARG A 58 1.75 8.02 0.75
N HIS A 59 0.80 7.96 -0.19
CA HIS A 59 -0.55 7.45 0.12
C HIS A 59 -0.54 5.95 0.35
N ILE A 60 0.18 5.21 -0.49
CA ILE A 60 0.37 3.77 -0.28
C ILE A 60 0.93 3.54 1.13
N ARG A 61 1.91 4.35 1.56
CA ARG A 61 2.47 4.23 2.92
C ARG A 61 1.45 4.54 4.01
N MET A 62 0.67 5.61 3.88
CA MET A 62 -0.41 5.95 4.81
C MET A 62 -1.42 4.79 4.97
N LEU A 63 -1.84 4.19 3.86
CA LEU A 63 -2.79 3.08 3.86
C LEU A 63 -2.18 1.80 4.46
N LEU A 64 -0.89 1.54 4.20
CA LEU A 64 -0.15 0.46 4.85
C LEU A 64 -0.03 0.68 6.37
N ASP A 65 0.23 1.92 6.80
CA ASP A 65 0.28 2.29 8.21
C ASP A 65 -1.11 2.18 8.89
N ALA A 66 -2.19 2.31 8.13
CA ALA A 66 -3.57 2.03 8.56
C ALA A 66 -3.91 0.53 8.58
N GLY A 67 -2.96 -0.35 8.25
CA GLY A 67 -3.15 -1.80 8.29
C GLY A 67 -3.73 -2.39 7.01
N LEU A 68 -3.88 -1.63 5.92
CA LEU A 68 -4.35 -2.20 4.65
C LEU A 68 -3.18 -2.87 3.91
N PRO A 69 -3.27 -4.16 3.55
CA PRO A 69 -2.21 -4.83 2.80
C PRO A 69 -2.15 -4.33 1.35
N THR A 70 -1.00 -4.49 0.67
CA THR A 70 -0.79 -3.95 -0.68
C THR A 70 -1.79 -4.44 -1.72
N GLN A 71 -2.31 -5.66 -1.58
CA GLN A 71 -3.33 -6.22 -2.49
C GLN A 71 -4.64 -5.43 -2.40
N VAL A 72 -5.06 -5.10 -1.19
CA VAL A 72 -6.29 -4.33 -0.93
C VAL A 72 -6.13 -2.90 -1.41
N ILE A 73 -4.95 -2.31 -1.18
CA ILE A 73 -4.64 -0.98 -1.73
C ILE A 73 -4.75 -1.00 -3.26
N ALA A 74 -4.35 -2.09 -3.91
CA ALA A 74 -4.42 -2.22 -5.36
C ALA A 74 -5.87 -2.27 -5.86
N GLU A 75 -6.75 -2.99 -5.17
CA GLU A 75 -8.19 -3.05 -5.46
C GLU A 75 -8.87 -1.67 -5.29
N LEU A 76 -8.34 -0.85 -4.38
CA LEU A 76 -8.88 0.47 -4.09
C LEU A 76 -8.33 1.59 -4.98
N MET A 77 -7.39 1.30 -5.89
CA MET A 77 -6.71 2.34 -6.68
C MET A 77 -7.66 3.22 -7.50
N ASP A 78 -8.74 2.63 -8.05
CA ASP A 78 -9.74 3.37 -8.83
C ASP A 78 -10.68 4.23 -7.94
N CYS A 79 -10.67 3.98 -6.64
CA CYS A 79 -11.43 4.73 -5.64
C CYS A 79 -10.58 5.78 -4.89
N ILE A 80 -9.29 5.93 -5.22
CA ILE A 80 -8.40 6.93 -4.65
C ILE A 80 -8.27 8.09 -5.63
N ARG A 81 -8.95 9.21 -5.37
CA ARG A 81 -8.82 10.42 -6.21
C ARG A 81 -7.69 11.35 -5.77
N ASP A 82 -7.57 11.56 -4.47
CA ASP A 82 -6.69 12.56 -3.87
C ASP A 82 -5.96 11.98 -2.65
N PRO A 83 -4.87 12.62 -2.20
CA PRO A 83 -4.18 12.28 -0.95
C PRO A 83 -5.10 12.06 0.24
N GLY A 84 -5.23 10.79 0.64
CA GLY A 84 -6.00 10.39 1.82
C GLY A 84 -7.51 10.52 1.67
N ARG A 85 -8.03 10.82 0.48
CA ARG A 85 -9.47 10.87 0.23
C ARG A 85 -9.91 9.66 -0.58
N LEU A 86 -10.59 8.76 0.13
CA LEU A 86 -11.25 7.60 -0.46
C LEU A 86 -12.64 7.97 -0.92
N ASP A 87 -12.98 7.56 -2.13
CA ASP A 87 -14.33 7.67 -2.64
C ASP A 87 -15.27 6.68 -1.95
N PRO A 88 -16.60 6.93 -2.00
CA PRO A 88 -17.59 5.98 -1.49
C PRO A 88 -17.46 4.56 -2.06
N CYS A 89 -16.88 4.38 -3.26
CA CYS A 89 -16.67 3.05 -3.83
C CYS A 89 -15.63 2.21 -3.06
N ALA A 90 -14.79 2.82 -2.22
CA ALA A 90 -13.85 2.09 -1.35
C ALA A 90 -14.52 1.49 -0.10
N VAL A 91 -15.70 2.02 0.29
CA VAL A 91 -16.34 1.68 1.57
C VAL A 91 -16.65 0.18 1.70
N PRO A 92 -17.22 -0.51 0.69
CA PRO A 92 -17.51 -1.94 0.81
C PRO A 92 -16.26 -2.77 1.14
N THR A 93 -15.18 -2.58 0.39
CA THR A 93 -13.89 -3.25 0.61
C THR A 93 -13.33 -2.95 2.00
N LEU A 94 -13.37 -1.68 2.44
CA LEU A 94 -12.91 -1.33 3.79
C LEU A 94 -13.73 -1.99 4.90
N VAL A 95 -15.05 -2.08 4.74
CA VAL A 95 -15.93 -2.75 5.70
C VAL A 95 -15.62 -4.25 5.78
N GLU A 96 -15.41 -4.92 4.65
CA GLU A 96 -15.01 -6.33 4.61
C GLU A 96 -13.69 -6.56 5.35
N HIS A 97 -12.69 -5.70 5.13
CA HIS A 97 -11.42 -5.82 5.85
C HIS A 97 -11.54 -5.51 7.34
N LEU A 98 -12.36 -4.55 7.73
CA LEU A 98 -12.62 -4.26 9.14
C LEU A 98 -13.22 -5.49 9.84
N GLN A 99 -14.21 -6.12 9.23
CA GLN A 99 -14.83 -7.34 9.76
C GLN A 99 -13.82 -8.50 9.89
N ASP A 100 -12.92 -8.64 8.92
CA ASP A 100 -11.84 -9.61 8.97
C ASP A 100 -10.86 -9.35 10.12
N TYR A 101 -10.55 -8.09 10.39
CA TYR A 101 -9.73 -7.70 11.54
C TYR A 101 -10.44 -7.98 12.86
N ASP A 102 -11.72 -7.62 12.99
CA ASP A 102 -12.52 -7.89 14.18
C ASP A 102 -12.58 -9.38 14.50
N ARG A 103 -12.75 -10.22 13.48
CA ARG A 103 -12.74 -11.68 13.63
C ARG A 103 -11.39 -12.19 14.13
N ARG A 104 -10.28 -11.75 13.52
CA ARG A 104 -8.92 -12.14 13.95
C ARG A 104 -8.61 -11.67 15.36
N LEU A 105 -9.09 -10.48 15.74
CA LEU A 105 -8.94 -9.96 17.09
C LEU A 105 -9.66 -10.86 18.11
N ALA A 106 -10.91 -11.25 17.85
CA ALA A 106 -11.65 -12.17 18.71
C ALA A 106 -10.97 -13.55 18.84
N GLU A 107 -10.41 -14.09 17.75
CA GLU A 107 -9.64 -15.34 17.76
C GLU A 107 -8.35 -15.21 18.61
N LEU A 108 -7.64 -14.09 18.47
CA LEU A 108 -6.43 -13.81 19.26
C LEU A 108 -6.74 -13.59 20.75
N GLU A 109 -7.84 -12.92 21.07
CA GLU A 109 -8.30 -12.76 22.45
C GLU A 109 -8.63 -14.10 23.09
N THR A 110 -9.34 -14.98 22.37
CA THR A 110 -9.66 -16.34 22.83
C THR A 110 -8.38 -17.15 23.09
N THR A 111 -7.42 -17.07 22.17
CA THR A 111 -6.12 -17.73 22.30
C THR A 111 -5.35 -17.21 23.52
N ARG A 112 -5.32 -15.88 23.71
CA ARG A 112 -4.68 -15.23 24.86
C ARG A 112 -5.28 -15.71 26.18
N VAL A 113 -6.61 -15.73 26.29
CA VAL A 113 -7.30 -16.21 27.49
C VAL A 113 -6.96 -17.66 27.79
N THR A 114 -6.94 -18.52 26.76
CA THR A 114 -6.59 -19.93 26.91
C THR A 114 -5.16 -20.10 27.43
N LEU A 115 -4.18 -19.39 26.84
CA LEU A 115 -2.79 -19.45 27.28
C LEU A 115 -2.61 -18.90 28.70
N GLN A 116 -3.33 -17.84 29.07
CA GLN A 116 -3.30 -17.30 30.43
C GLN A 116 -3.79 -18.33 31.45
N GLY A 117 -4.89 -19.03 31.17
CA GLY A 117 -5.40 -20.08 32.05
C GLY A 117 -4.41 -21.24 32.24
N LEU A 118 -3.67 -21.61 31.19
CA LEU A 118 -2.59 -22.61 31.30
C LEU A 118 -1.46 -22.13 32.22
N ILE A 119 -1.03 -20.87 32.06
CA ILE A 119 0.00 -20.26 32.92
C ILE A 119 -0.44 -20.23 34.38
N ASP A 120 -1.67 -19.76 34.66
CA ASP A 120 -2.18 -19.63 36.02
C ASP A 120 -2.27 -21.00 36.73
N SER A 121 -2.64 -22.05 35.98
CA SER A 121 -2.68 -23.42 36.50
C SER A 121 -1.30 -24.05 36.77
N SER A 122 -0.22 -23.44 36.27
CA SER A 122 1.15 -23.96 36.37
C SER A 122 1.98 -23.35 37.51
N GLN A 123 1.47 -22.33 38.20
CA GLN A 123 2.15 -21.76 39.37
C GLN A 123 1.80 -22.54 40.65
N PRO A 124 2.79 -23.00 41.45
CA PRO A 124 2.51 -23.56 42.76
C PRO A 124 1.96 -22.46 43.68
N GLY A 125 0.87 -22.77 44.38
CA GLY A 125 0.21 -21.88 45.34
C GLY A 125 1.07 -21.51 46.54
#